data_AF-A0A966EBH0-F1
#
_entry.id   AF-A0A966EBH0-F1
#
_cell.length_a   1.000
_cell.length_b   1.000
_cell.length_c   1.000
_cell.angle_alpha   90.00
_cell.angle_beta   90.00
_cell.angle_gamma   90.00
#
_symmetry.space_group_name_H-M   'P 1'
#
loop_
_entity.id
_entity.type
_entity.pdbx_description
1 polymer ?
#
loop_
_entity_poly.entity_id
_entity_poly.type
_entity_poly.pdbx_seq_one_letter_code
_entity_poly.pdbx_strand_id
1 'polypeptide(L)'
;MKPPEHPFDIRRRVRICLIAAMLCWVTPVGAQLALPAGQPLAAPTPADIEAGRKAVEADTGLAQDVQAKALEYYDRAAESLALTEEAAAKTAALITRIEQGPARVAELRERLDNPRSPTEAAAPAPDSSSEQLQAAVNEIRAALTVDRDVLAEKDKALSSLKKPGKAIVEEYVARERSLDKITKEARALPSADIPPALERARQAYLGARQILEQTELDRLRRRNTSYDLLIDLAALERELAVAELTLTEGEREVLEEALQKRREADARASRWEAEAAIAEVAQLPPAVAAVAEETAALKRELVSVIEREKDVNDALRAVTRRYREIREK
;
A
#
# COMPACT_ATOMS: atom_id res chain seq x y z
N MET A 1 37.31 31.82 -15.41
CA MET A 1 38.31 30.96 -16.06
C MET A 1 37.57 29.92 -16.87
N LYS A 2 37.78 29.91 -18.19
CA LYS A 2 37.19 29.02 -19.21
C LYS A 2 38.27 27.99 -19.64
N PRO A 3 37.93 26.92 -20.39
CA PRO A 3 38.09 25.49 -20.05
C PRO A 3 39.39 24.85 -20.61
N PRO A 4 39.49 23.50 -20.66
CA PRO A 4 39.47 22.93 -22.01
C PRO A 4 38.53 21.74 -22.21
N GLU A 5 37.86 21.81 -23.35
CA GLU A 5 37.13 20.75 -24.03
C GLU A 5 38.12 19.83 -24.77
N HIS A 6 37.86 18.52 -24.79
CA HIS A 6 38.41 17.62 -25.80
C HIS A 6 37.30 16.70 -26.32
N PRO A 7 36.95 16.77 -27.61
CA PRO A 7 36.13 15.78 -28.29
C PRO A 7 37.04 14.72 -28.93
N PHE A 8 36.81 13.44 -28.64
CA PHE A 8 37.35 12.35 -29.44
C PHE A 8 36.26 11.78 -30.33
N ASP A 9 36.32 12.21 -31.59
CA ASP A 9 35.61 11.65 -32.73
C ASP A 9 36.49 10.55 -33.35
N ILE A 10 36.02 9.30 -33.34
CA ILE A 10 36.59 8.21 -34.15
C ILE A 10 35.44 7.43 -34.80
N ARG A 11 34.83 8.06 -35.80
CA ARG A 11 34.24 7.34 -36.94
C ARG A 11 35.32 7.04 -37.99
N ARG A 12 35.20 5.88 -38.63
CA ARG A 12 35.96 5.34 -39.79
C ARG A 12 37.27 4.61 -39.45
N ARG A 13 37.28 3.28 -39.63
CA ARG A 13 37.85 2.61 -40.82
C ARG A 13 37.74 1.08 -40.69
N VAL A 14 37.76 0.43 -41.85
CA VAL A 14 37.89 -1.02 -42.12
C VAL A 14 36.56 -1.79 -42.32
N ARG A 15 35.96 -1.49 -43.48
CA ARG A 15 35.43 -2.52 -44.40
C ARG A 15 36.61 -3.30 -45.00
N ILE A 16 36.32 -4.52 -45.48
CA ILE A 16 37.15 -5.46 -46.27
C ILE A 16 37.60 -6.68 -45.47
N CYS A 17 36.75 -7.70 -45.43
CA CYS A 17 37.11 -9.09 -45.75
C CYS A 17 35.85 -9.79 -46.28
N LEU A 18 35.87 -10.04 -47.58
CA LEU A 18 34.84 -10.67 -48.41
C LEU A 18 35.43 -12.04 -48.80
N ILE A 19 34.57 -13.07 -48.89
CA ILE A 19 34.77 -14.36 -49.59
C ILE A 19 35.52 -15.45 -48.80
N ALA A 20 34.77 -16.34 -48.13
CA ALA A 20 34.97 -17.81 -48.12
C ALA A 20 34.06 -18.51 -47.07
N ALA A 21 32.81 -18.83 -47.42
CA ALA A 21 32.03 -19.89 -46.73
C ALA A 21 30.73 -20.20 -47.51
N MET A 22 30.85 -20.62 -48.76
CA MET A 22 29.81 -21.39 -49.46
C MET A 22 30.10 -22.87 -49.24
N LEU A 23 29.72 -23.40 -48.08
CA LEU A 23 29.73 -24.84 -47.82
C LEU A 23 28.49 -25.22 -47.01
N CYS A 24 27.57 -25.87 -47.72
CA CYS A 24 26.57 -26.83 -47.24
C CYS A 24 25.86 -26.52 -45.91
N TRP A 25 24.79 -25.74 -45.99
CA TRP A 25 23.70 -25.81 -45.00
C TRP A 25 22.61 -26.74 -45.52
N VAL A 26 22.89 -28.05 -45.47
CA VAL A 26 21.82 -29.06 -45.43
C VAL A 26 21.50 -29.22 -43.95
N THR A 27 20.50 -28.49 -43.46
CA THR A 27 19.98 -28.73 -42.11
C THR A 27 19.28 -30.10 -42.14
N PRO A 28 19.74 -31.11 -41.39
CA PRO A 28 19.00 -32.34 -41.26
C PRO A 28 17.63 -32.00 -40.68
N VAL A 29 16.57 -32.41 -41.39
CA VAL A 29 15.21 -32.43 -40.85
C VAL A 29 15.26 -33.17 -39.53
N GLY A 30 15.09 -32.41 -38.44
CA GLY A 30 15.45 -32.83 -37.10
C GLY A 30 14.61 -34.00 -36.62
N ALA A 31 15.27 -35.13 -36.40
CA ALA A 31 14.84 -36.06 -35.37
C ALA A 31 14.93 -35.31 -34.04
N GLN A 32 13.79 -34.84 -33.55
CA GLN A 32 13.68 -34.15 -32.28
C GLN A 32 14.01 -35.17 -31.18
N LEU A 33 15.27 -35.18 -30.75
CA LEU A 33 15.74 -36.03 -29.67
C LEU A 33 14.87 -35.76 -28.44
N ALA A 34 14.30 -36.82 -27.88
CA ALA A 34 13.55 -36.75 -26.63
C ALA A 34 14.42 -36.07 -25.58
N LEU A 35 13.91 -34.99 -24.98
CA LEU A 35 14.60 -34.27 -23.91
C LEU A 35 14.95 -35.24 -22.77
N PRO A 36 16.16 -35.15 -22.17
CA PRO A 36 16.53 -35.99 -21.05
C PRO A 36 15.53 -35.81 -19.90
N ALA A 37 15.12 -36.94 -19.30
CA ALA A 37 14.15 -36.95 -18.22
C ALA A 37 14.61 -36.05 -17.06
N GLY A 38 13.93 -34.91 -16.88
CA GLY A 38 14.16 -34.00 -15.75
C GLY A 38 14.50 -32.56 -16.10
N GLN A 39 14.77 -32.22 -17.37
CA GLN A 39 14.94 -30.81 -17.74
C GLN A 39 13.58 -30.09 -17.80
N PRO A 40 13.44 -28.91 -17.16
CA PRO A 40 12.24 -28.08 -17.30
C PRO A 40 12.12 -27.61 -18.76
N LEU A 41 10.88 -27.38 -19.23
CA LEU A 41 10.67 -26.71 -20.51
C LEU A 41 11.38 -25.36 -20.48
N ALA A 42 12.05 -25.03 -21.58
CA ALA A 42 12.61 -23.69 -21.74
C ALA A 42 11.46 -22.68 -21.66
N ALA A 43 11.63 -21.70 -20.77
CA ALA A 43 10.69 -20.62 -20.59
C ALA A 43 10.53 -19.81 -21.88
N PRO A 44 9.31 -19.67 -22.44
CA PRO A 44 9.12 -18.77 -23.58
C PRO A 44 9.32 -17.33 -23.11
N THR A 45 10.02 -16.53 -23.92
CA THR A 45 10.09 -15.08 -23.72
C THR A 45 8.90 -14.39 -24.39
N PRO A 46 8.57 -13.13 -24.03
CA PRO A 46 7.56 -12.34 -24.74
C PRO A 46 7.87 -12.23 -26.25
N ALA A 47 9.15 -12.16 -26.62
CA ALA A 47 9.59 -12.11 -28.01
C ALA A 47 9.31 -13.44 -28.75
N ASP A 48 9.49 -14.59 -28.10
CA ASP A 48 9.19 -15.91 -28.69
C ASP A 48 7.70 -16.07 -28.97
N ILE A 49 6.85 -15.61 -28.05
CA ILE A 49 5.38 -15.64 -28.21
C ILE A 49 4.95 -14.76 -29.38
N GLU A 50 5.45 -13.52 -29.43
CA GLU A 50 5.11 -12.59 -30.50
C GLU A 50 5.62 -13.06 -31.88
N ALA A 51 6.82 -13.64 -31.93
CA ALA A 51 7.34 -14.26 -33.14
C ALA A 51 6.47 -15.46 -33.57
N GLY A 52 6.02 -16.27 -32.61
CA GLY A 52 5.10 -17.39 -32.83
C GLY A 52 3.75 -16.96 -33.40
N ARG A 53 3.15 -15.88 -32.86
CA ARG A 53 1.91 -15.29 -33.38
C ARG A 53 2.05 -14.84 -34.83
N LYS A 54 3.07 -14.04 -35.12
CA LYS A 54 3.33 -13.54 -36.48
C LYS A 54 3.56 -14.67 -37.47
N ALA A 55 4.26 -15.73 -37.06
CA ALA A 55 4.47 -16.90 -37.89
C ALA A 55 3.15 -17.64 -38.22
N VAL A 56 2.24 -17.77 -37.24
CA VAL A 56 0.90 -18.37 -37.45
C VAL A 56 0.00 -17.50 -38.30
N GLU A 57 0.05 -16.17 -38.14
CA GLU A 57 -0.73 -15.21 -38.94
C GLU A 57 -0.27 -15.17 -40.40
N ALA A 58 1.03 -15.29 -40.65
CA ALA A 58 1.62 -15.26 -41.99
C ALA A 58 1.48 -16.58 -42.76
N ASP A 59 1.20 -17.69 -42.07
CA ASP A 59 1.08 -19.02 -42.69
C ASP A 59 -0.32 -19.22 -43.29
N THR A 60 -0.44 -18.87 -44.58
CA THR A 60 -1.68 -19.04 -45.37
C THR A 60 -2.02 -20.50 -45.68
N GLY A 61 -1.13 -21.45 -45.36
CA GLY A 61 -1.35 -22.88 -45.54
C GLY A 61 -2.08 -23.55 -44.37
N LEU A 62 -2.26 -22.86 -43.24
CA LEU A 62 -2.96 -23.39 -42.08
C LEU A 62 -4.47 -23.36 -42.27
N ALA A 63 -5.14 -24.43 -41.83
CA ALA A 63 -6.59 -24.41 -41.67
C ALA A 63 -6.99 -23.33 -40.63
N GLN A 64 -8.11 -22.65 -40.88
CA GLN A 64 -8.52 -21.48 -40.09
C GLN A 64 -8.77 -21.81 -38.61
N ASP A 65 -9.27 -23.01 -38.32
CA ASP A 65 -9.49 -23.52 -36.97
C ASP A 65 -8.16 -23.77 -36.22
N VAL A 66 -7.16 -24.33 -36.91
CA VAL A 66 -5.81 -24.55 -36.38
C VAL A 66 -5.13 -23.21 -36.11
N GLN A 67 -5.25 -22.25 -37.03
CA GLN A 67 -4.71 -20.90 -36.89
C GLN A 67 -5.31 -20.21 -35.66
N ALA A 68 -6.65 -20.20 -35.55
CA ALA A 68 -7.35 -19.61 -34.42
C ALA A 68 -6.94 -20.25 -33.08
N LYS A 69 -6.83 -21.59 -33.03
CA LYS A 69 -6.44 -22.30 -31.82
C LYS A 69 -4.99 -22.04 -31.42
N ALA A 70 -4.08 -21.95 -32.38
CA ALA A 70 -2.68 -21.61 -32.12
C ALA A 70 -2.55 -20.18 -31.57
N LEU A 71 -3.29 -19.22 -32.13
CA LEU A 71 -3.33 -17.85 -31.60
C LEU A 71 -3.90 -17.79 -30.18
N GLU A 72 -4.97 -18.53 -29.88
CA GLU A 72 -5.53 -18.65 -28.52
C GLU A 72 -4.47 -19.15 -27.52
N TYR A 73 -3.65 -20.14 -27.90
CA TYR A 73 -2.57 -20.62 -27.02
C TYR A 73 -1.50 -19.55 -26.79
N TYR A 74 -1.10 -18.81 -27.83
CA TYR A 74 -0.14 -17.72 -27.66
C TYR A 74 -0.69 -16.57 -26.80
N ASP A 75 -1.97 -16.22 -26.94
CA ASP A 75 -2.62 -15.23 -26.08
C ASP A 75 -2.59 -15.66 -24.61
N ARG A 76 -2.94 -16.93 -24.34
CA ARG A 76 -2.87 -17.49 -22.97
C ARG A 76 -1.44 -17.60 -22.45
N ALA A 77 -0.47 -17.86 -23.31
CA ALA A 77 0.94 -17.86 -22.94
C ALA A 77 1.38 -16.46 -22.51
N ALA A 78 0.99 -15.41 -23.26
CA ALA A 78 1.27 -14.02 -22.92
C ALA A 78 0.63 -13.61 -21.58
N GLU A 79 -0.65 -13.98 -21.37
CA GLU A 79 -1.34 -13.76 -20.09
C GLU A 79 -0.61 -14.43 -18.92
N SER A 80 -0.16 -15.68 -19.11
CA SER A 80 0.57 -16.42 -18.07
C SER A 80 1.92 -15.79 -17.73
N LEU A 81 2.62 -15.22 -18.72
CA LEU A 81 3.85 -14.45 -18.48
C LEU A 81 3.58 -13.16 -17.70
N ALA A 82 2.52 -12.41 -18.04
CA ALA A 82 2.14 -11.20 -17.31
C ALA A 82 1.81 -11.51 -15.84
N LEU A 83 1.06 -12.60 -15.58
CA LEU A 83 0.79 -13.06 -14.22
C LEU A 83 2.06 -13.52 -13.49
N THR A 84 3.04 -14.08 -14.22
CA THR A 84 4.34 -14.47 -13.64
C THR A 84 5.12 -13.25 -13.16
N GLU A 85 5.14 -12.16 -13.95
CA GLU A 85 5.76 -10.90 -13.55
C GLU A 85 5.10 -10.31 -12.30
N GLU A 86 3.76 -10.33 -12.23
CA GLU A 86 3.02 -9.89 -11.04
C GLU A 86 3.37 -10.75 -9.81
N ALA A 87 3.40 -12.08 -9.96
CA ALA A 87 3.79 -13.00 -8.90
C ALA A 87 5.24 -12.80 -8.45
N ALA A 88 6.16 -12.53 -9.39
CA ALA A 88 7.55 -12.23 -9.11
C ALA A 88 7.71 -10.91 -8.34
N ALA A 89 6.98 -9.86 -8.72
CA ALA A 89 6.96 -8.59 -7.98
C ALA A 89 6.44 -8.76 -6.55
N LYS A 90 5.35 -9.52 -6.35
CA LYS A 90 4.85 -9.87 -5.01
C LYS A 90 5.86 -10.66 -4.20
N THR A 91 6.60 -11.57 -4.85
CA THR A 91 7.64 -12.38 -4.22
C THR A 91 8.83 -11.52 -3.80
N ALA A 92 9.28 -10.59 -4.64
CA ALA A 92 10.34 -9.65 -4.30
C ALA A 92 9.95 -8.77 -3.10
N ALA A 93 8.74 -8.19 -3.10
CA ALA A 93 8.24 -7.41 -1.97
C ALA A 93 8.17 -8.24 -0.66
N LEU A 94 7.77 -9.51 -0.75
CA LEU A 94 7.77 -10.43 0.39
C LEU A 94 9.19 -10.70 0.90
N ILE A 95 10.16 -10.92 0.01
CA ILE A 95 11.57 -11.13 0.37
C ILE A 95 12.10 -9.90 1.11
N THR A 96 11.92 -8.71 0.56
CA THR A 96 12.34 -7.46 1.21
C THR A 96 11.71 -7.32 2.60
N ARG A 97 10.41 -7.62 2.75
CA ARG A 97 9.73 -7.56 4.05
C ARG A 97 10.30 -8.57 5.05
N ILE A 98 10.63 -9.78 4.61
CA ILE A 98 11.24 -10.82 5.46
C ILE A 98 12.64 -10.39 5.90
N GLU A 99 13.46 -9.90 4.97
CA GLU A 99 14.85 -9.50 5.24
C GLU A 99 14.92 -8.29 6.19
N GLN A 100 14.04 -7.31 6.00
CA GLN A 100 13.96 -6.12 6.85
C GLN A 100 13.17 -6.37 8.16
N GLY A 101 12.42 -7.46 8.23
CA GLY A 101 11.49 -7.77 9.31
C GLY A 101 12.12 -7.72 10.70
N PRO A 102 13.25 -8.39 10.97
CA PRO A 102 13.87 -8.39 12.31
C PRO A 102 14.25 -6.99 12.81
N ALA A 103 14.87 -6.17 11.95
CA ALA A 103 15.24 -4.79 12.29
C ALA A 103 13.99 -3.94 12.55
N ARG A 104 12.95 -4.10 11.72
CA ARG A 104 11.67 -3.40 11.90
C ARG A 104 10.96 -3.81 13.18
N VAL A 105 10.97 -5.09 13.53
CA VAL A 105 10.41 -5.60 14.80
C VAL A 105 11.12 -4.96 16.00
N ALA A 106 12.45 -4.87 15.97
CA ALA A 106 13.22 -4.23 17.04
C ALA A 106 12.85 -2.74 17.18
N GLU A 107 12.81 -2.01 16.05
CA GLU A 107 12.41 -0.59 16.02
C GLU A 107 10.97 -0.38 16.55
N LEU A 108 10.02 -1.22 16.13
CA LEU A 108 8.62 -1.11 16.56
C LEU A 108 8.49 -1.35 18.07
N ARG A 109 9.21 -2.34 18.61
CA ARG A 109 9.24 -2.59 20.05
C ARG A 109 9.84 -1.42 20.81
N GLU A 110 10.97 -0.88 20.36
CA GLU A 110 11.59 0.29 20.99
C GLU A 110 10.65 1.51 21.01
N ARG A 111 9.91 1.75 19.93
CA ARG A 111 8.91 2.82 19.86
C ARG A 111 7.71 2.58 20.78
N LEU A 112 7.26 1.33 20.89
CA LEU A 112 6.15 0.95 21.78
C LEU A 112 6.55 0.99 23.26
N ASP A 113 7.81 0.70 23.58
CA ASP A 113 8.36 0.76 24.93
C ASP A 113 8.58 2.22 25.40
N ASN A 114 8.73 3.16 24.46
CA ASN A 114 8.92 4.58 24.73
C ASN A 114 7.84 5.45 24.06
N PRO A 115 6.56 5.31 24.45
CA PRO A 115 5.48 6.08 23.87
C PRO A 115 5.65 7.58 24.21
N ARG A 116 5.40 8.45 23.23
CA ARG A 116 5.40 9.90 23.44
C ARG A 116 4.21 10.31 24.31
N SER A 117 4.39 11.35 25.11
CA SER A 117 3.29 11.95 25.88
C SER A 117 2.48 12.93 25.02
N PRO A 118 1.13 12.90 25.06
CA PRO A 118 0.30 13.87 24.34
C PRO A 118 0.59 15.33 24.71
N THR A 119 0.94 15.58 25.97
CA THR A 119 1.25 16.94 26.46
C THR A 119 2.55 17.48 25.87
N GLU A 120 3.53 16.61 25.62
CA GLU A 120 4.80 17.02 25.02
C GLU A 120 4.61 17.35 23.53
N ALA A 121 3.74 16.62 22.84
CA ALA A 121 3.52 16.74 21.41
C ALA A 121 2.60 17.92 21.03
N ALA A 122 1.59 18.23 21.84
CA ALA A 122 0.57 19.23 21.53
C ALA A 122 0.50 20.42 22.50
N ALA A 123 1.58 20.75 23.20
CA ALA A 123 1.65 21.94 24.04
C ALA A 123 1.38 23.21 23.19
N PRO A 124 0.28 23.94 23.43
CA PRO A 124 -0.02 25.16 22.68
C PRO A 124 0.98 26.25 23.04
N ALA A 125 1.26 27.16 22.09
CA ALA A 125 2.05 28.33 22.40
C ALA A 125 1.30 29.20 23.43
N PRO A 126 2.01 29.81 24.40
CA PRO A 126 1.36 30.54 25.50
C PRO A 126 0.46 31.70 25.02
N ASP A 127 0.78 32.29 23.86
CA ASP A 127 0.04 33.42 23.28
C ASP A 127 -0.92 33.02 22.15
N SER A 128 -1.22 31.72 21.98
CA SER A 128 -2.13 31.27 20.94
C SER A 128 -3.53 31.88 21.12
N SER A 129 -4.08 32.41 20.03
CA SER A 129 -5.45 32.94 20.00
C SER A 129 -6.49 31.81 19.97
N SER A 130 -7.73 32.13 20.34
CA SER A 130 -8.86 31.20 20.23
C SER A 130 -9.05 30.66 18.80
N GLU A 131 -8.80 31.48 17.78
CA GLU A 131 -8.89 31.06 16.37
C GLU A 131 -7.77 30.09 15.99
N GLN A 132 -6.54 30.35 16.42
CA GLN A 132 -5.39 29.47 16.17
C GLN A 132 -5.58 28.11 16.85
N LEU A 133 -6.03 28.10 18.10
CA LEU A 133 -6.33 26.87 18.83
C LEU A 133 -7.47 26.09 18.17
N GLN A 134 -8.53 26.78 17.71
CA GLN A 134 -9.62 26.13 16.98
C GLN A 134 -9.16 25.53 15.64
N ALA A 135 -8.26 26.20 14.91
CA ALA A 135 -7.66 25.67 13.69
C ALA A 135 -6.83 24.40 13.98
N ALA A 136 -5.99 24.42 15.03
CA ALA A 136 -5.23 23.25 15.46
C ALA A 136 -6.13 22.07 15.88
N VAL A 137 -7.23 22.34 16.60
CA VAL A 137 -8.24 21.31 16.94
C VAL A 137 -8.88 20.70 15.67
N ASN A 138 -9.11 21.50 14.63
CA ASN A 138 -9.66 20.98 13.38
C ASN A 138 -8.64 20.14 12.61
N GLU A 139 -7.37 20.54 12.62
CA GLU A 139 -6.27 19.78 12.01
C GLU A 139 -6.09 18.41 12.68
N ILE A 140 -6.05 18.36 14.02
CA ILE A 140 -5.90 17.09 14.74
C ILE A 140 -7.13 16.18 14.57
N ARG A 141 -8.34 16.74 14.37
CA ARG A 141 -9.54 15.95 14.01
C ARG A 141 -9.43 15.30 12.63
N ALA A 142 -8.80 15.98 11.67
CA ALA A 142 -8.52 15.39 10.37
C ALA A 142 -7.49 14.26 10.52
N ALA A 143 -6.42 14.48 11.30
CA ALA A 143 -5.41 13.46 11.60
C ALA A 143 -6.01 12.20 12.24
N LEU A 144 -6.93 12.35 13.21
CA LEU A 144 -7.65 11.23 13.81
C LEU A 144 -8.42 10.36 12.81
N THR A 145 -8.89 10.94 11.71
CA THR A 145 -9.58 10.17 10.66
C THR A 145 -8.56 9.31 9.91
N VAL A 146 -7.40 9.88 9.57
CA VAL A 146 -6.30 9.16 8.93
C VAL A 146 -5.79 8.03 9.83
N ASP A 147 -5.57 8.27 11.12
CA ASP A 147 -5.09 7.24 12.05
C ASP A 147 -6.06 6.06 12.18
N ARG A 148 -7.37 6.33 12.14
CA ARG A 148 -8.40 5.27 12.14
C ARG A 148 -8.36 4.44 10.86
N ASP A 149 -8.18 5.07 9.70
CA ASP A 149 -8.06 4.37 8.43
C ASP A 149 -6.78 3.51 8.40
N VAL A 150 -5.67 4.04 8.91
CA VAL A 150 -4.41 3.31 9.08
C VAL A 150 -4.63 2.08 9.97
N LEU A 151 -5.25 2.26 11.14
CA LEU A 151 -5.55 1.15 12.05
C LEU A 151 -6.43 0.08 11.38
N ALA A 152 -7.47 0.48 10.64
CA ALA A 152 -8.35 -0.44 9.93
C ALA A 152 -7.60 -1.27 8.87
N GLU A 153 -6.68 -0.65 8.13
CA GLU A 153 -5.82 -1.36 7.17
C GLU A 153 -4.83 -2.31 7.88
N LYS A 154 -4.30 -1.94 9.05
CA LYS A 154 -3.47 -2.85 9.86
C LYS A 154 -4.26 -4.04 10.41
N ASP A 155 -5.48 -3.83 10.86
CA ASP A 155 -6.40 -4.91 11.28
C ASP A 155 -6.70 -5.87 10.13
N LYS A 156 -6.97 -5.33 8.93
CA LYS A 156 -7.19 -6.13 7.72
C LYS A 156 -5.93 -6.91 7.32
N ALA A 157 -4.75 -6.30 7.39
CA ALA A 157 -3.50 -6.98 7.12
C ALA A 157 -3.26 -8.14 8.10
N LEU A 158 -3.41 -7.90 9.41
CA LEU A 158 -3.22 -8.91 10.44
C LEU A 158 -4.25 -10.06 10.31
N SER A 159 -5.52 -9.74 10.09
CA SER A 159 -6.57 -10.76 9.89
C SER A 159 -6.33 -11.60 8.62
N SER A 160 -5.80 -11.00 7.54
CA SER A 160 -5.44 -11.73 6.32
C SER A 160 -4.29 -12.72 6.52
N LEU A 161 -3.36 -12.44 7.44
CA LEU A 161 -2.27 -13.33 7.82
C LEU A 161 -2.73 -14.41 8.81
N LYS A 162 -3.62 -14.06 9.74
CA LYS A 162 -4.23 -14.99 10.71
C LYS A 162 -5.25 -15.94 10.09
N LYS A 163 -5.65 -15.75 8.82
CA LYS A 163 -6.40 -16.78 8.09
C LYS A 163 -5.67 -18.11 8.28
N PRO A 164 -6.38 -19.19 8.61
CA PRO A 164 -5.77 -20.40 9.13
C PRO A 164 -4.70 -20.88 8.15
N GLY A 165 -3.50 -21.20 8.66
CA GLY A 165 -2.39 -21.71 7.84
C GLY A 165 -2.79 -22.89 6.94
N LYS A 166 -3.87 -23.60 7.30
CA LYS A 166 -4.56 -24.58 6.45
C LYS A 166 -4.87 -24.07 5.04
N ALA A 167 -5.32 -22.83 4.86
CA ALA A 167 -5.61 -22.26 3.54
C ALA A 167 -4.34 -22.11 2.68
N ILE A 168 -3.21 -21.72 3.28
CA ILE A 168 -1.92 -21.62 2.59
C ILE A 168 -1.44 -23.02 2.19
N VAL A 169 -1.59 -24.01 3.07
CA VAL A 169 -1.23 -25.41 2.79
C VAL A 169 -2.12 -26.01 1.69
N GLU A 170 -3.43 -25.76 1.73
CA GLU A 170 -4.37 -26.18 0.68
C GLU A 170 -4.03 -25.54 -0.68
N GLU A 171 -3.72 -24.24 -0.69
CA GLU A 171 -3.27 -23.53 -1.89
C GLU A 171 -1.95 -24.10 -2.42
N TYR A 172 -0.97 -24.34 -1.55
CA TYR A 172 0.32 -24.94 -1.92
C TYR A 172 0.15 -26.31 -2.57
N VAL A 173 -0.63 -27.21 -1.97
CA VAL A 173 -0.91 -28.55 -2.52
C VAL A 173 -1.67 -28.46 -3.85
N ALA A 174 -2.60 -27.53 -3.99
CA ALA A 174 -3.32 -27.32 -5.25
C ALA A 174 -2.36 -26.88 -6.38
N ARG A 175 -1.42 -25.99 -6.07
CA ARG A 175 -0.39 -25.50 -7.01
C ARG A 175 0.60 -26.59 -7.39
N GLU A 176 1.06 -27.42 -6.45
CA GLU A 176 1.90 -28.58 -6.76
C GLU A 176 1.21 -29.57 -7.70
N ARG A 177 -0.08 -29.87 -7.48
CA ARG A 177 -0.87 -30.71 -8.38
C ARG A 177 -1.03 -30.09 -9.77
N SER A 178 -1.23 -28.78 -9.85
CA SER A 178 -1.29 -28.04 -11.13
C SER A 178 0.03 -28.16 -11.88
N LEU A 179 1.15 -27.93 -11.21
CA LEU A 179 2.49 -28.04 -11.78
C LEU A 179 2.81 -29.46 -12.26
N ASP A 180 2.45 -30.49 -11.49
CA ASP A 180 2.61 -31.89 -11.90
C ASP A 180 1.78 -32.22 -13.14
N LYS A 181 0.53 -31.74 -13.20
CA LYS A 181 -0.34 -31.89 -14.38
C LYS A 181 0.28 -31.22 -15.62
N ILE A 182 0.72 -29.96 -15.50
CA ILE A 182 1.38 -29.23 -16.59
C ILE A 182 2.64 -29.98 -17.05
N THR A 183 3.43 -30.48 -16.10
CA THR A 183 4.67 -31.24 -16.39
C THR A 183 4.36 -32.54 -17.14
N LYS A 184 3.29 -33.26 -16.77
CA LYS A 184 2.83 -34.46 -17.48
C LYS A 184 2.33 -34.12 -18.88
N GLU A 185 1.55 -33.05 -19.04
CA GLU A 185 1.04 -32.59 -20.34
C GLU A 185 2.17 -32.15 -21.28
N ALA A 186 3.19 -31.47 -20.75
CA ALA A 186 4.38 -31.03 -21.47
C ALA A 186 5.24 -32.20 -21.98
N ARG A 187 5.29 -33.30 -21.21
CA ARG A 187 6.05 -34.51 -21.55
C ARG A 187 5.31 -35.46 -22.48
N ALA A 188 4.00 -35.28 -22.66
CA ALA A 188 3.23 -36.11 -23.57
C ALA A 188 3.78 -35.95 -25.00
N LEU A 189 4.06 -37.08 -25.67
CA LEU A 189 4.53 -37.06 -27.05
C LEU A 189 3.49 -36.34 -27.93
N PRO A 190 3.93 -35.48 -28.87
CA PRO A 190 3.02 -34.89 -29.84
C PRO A 190 2.31 -35.99 -30.62
N SER A 191 0.98 -35.87 -30.81
CA SER A 191 0.29 -36.75 -31.75
C SER A 191 0.74 -36.42 -33.16
N ALA A 192 0.94 -37.45 -34.00
CA ALA A 192 1.31 -37.27 -35.41
C ALA A 192 0.28 -36.44 -36.20
N ASP A 193 -0.96 -36.38 -35.71
CA ASP A 193 -2.06 -35.66 -36.34
C ASP A 193 -2.10 -34.16 -35.99
N ILE A 194 -1.26 -33.69 -35.05
CA ILE A 194 -1.27 -32.29 -34.61
C ILE A 194 -0.34 -31.46 -35.51
N PRO A 195 -0.84 -30.37 -36.14
CA PRO A 195 0.00 -29.48 -36.93
C PRO A 195 1.17 -28.88 -36.11
N PRO A 196 2.40 -28.82 -36.66
CA PRO A 196 3.56 -28.33 -35.91
C PRO A 196 3.44 -26.90 -35.38
N ALA A 197 2.64 -26.04 -36.02
CA ALA A 197 2.35 -24.70 -35.54
C ALA A 197 1.53 -24.71 -34.24
N LEU A 198 0.53 -25.60 -34.16
CA LEU A 198 -0.32 -25.75 -32.99
C LEU A 198 0.45 -26.34 -31.80
N GLU A 199 1.29 -27.34 -32.05
CA GLU A 199 2.13 -27.94 -31.01
C GLU A 199 3.14 -26.93 -30.45
N ARG A 200 3.77 -26.10 -31.29
CA ARG A 200 4.64 -25.00 -30.82
C ARG A 200 3.90 -24.01 -29.92
N ALA A 201 2.71 -23.58 -30.33
CA ALA A 201 1.89 -22.67 -29.51
C ALA A 201 1.49 -23.30 -28.17
N ARG A 202 1.11 -24.58 -28.18
CA ARG A 202 0.81 -25.34 -26.97
C ARG A 202 2.01 -25.45 -26.03
N GLN A 203 3.20 -25.73 -26.57
CA GLN A 203 4.43 -25.83 -25.77
C GLN A 203 4.81 -24.48 -25.14
N ALA A 204 4.66 -23.37 -25.88
CA ALA A 204 4.83 -22.03 -25.32
C ALA A 204 3.83 -21.78 -24.17
N TYR A 205 2.56 -22.11 -24.34
CA TYR A 205 1.56 -21.98 -23.28
C TYR A 205 1.90 -22.81 -22.03
N LEU A 206 2.27 -24.08 -22.20
CA LEU A 206 2.63 -24.95 -21.08
C LEU A 206 3.91 -24.48 -20.37
N GLY A 207 4.92 -24.03 -21.12
CA GLY A 207 6.14 -23.45 -20.58
C GLY A 207 5.86 -22.19 -19.75
N ALA A 208 5.05 -21.25 -20.26
CA ALA A 208 4.68 -20.04 -19.53
C ALA A 208 3.91 -20.37 -18.23
N ARG A 209 2.96 -21.30 -18.28
CA ARG A 209 2.23 -21.75 -17.08
C ARG A 209 3.12 -22.46 -16.06
N GLN A 210 4.10 -23.24 -16.52
CA GLN A 210 5.03 -23.92 -15.63
C GLN A 210 5.78 -22.93 -14.74
N ILE A 211 6.28 -21.83 -15.32
CA ILE A 211 7.02 -20.79 -14.58
C ILE A 211 6.11 -20.05 -13.61
N LEU A 212 4.87 -19.74 -14.03
CA LEU A 212 3.87 -19.10 -13.16
C LEU A 212 3.64 -19.93 -11.89
N GLU A 213 3.36 -21.23 -12.04
CA GLU A 213 3.10 -22.10 -10.89
C GLU A 213 4.35 -22.28 -10.01
N GLN A 214 5.54 -22.36 -10.60
CA GLN A 214 6.80 -22.41 -9.84
C GLN A 214 7.02 -21.13 -9.01
N THR A 215 6.79 -19.96 -9.62
CA THR A 215 6.94 -18.65 -8.96
C THR A 215 5.97 -18.52 -7.78
N GLU A 216 4.71 -18.94 -7.96
CA GLU A 216 3.71 -18.94 -6.90
C GLU A 216 4.05 -19.93 -5.77
N LEU A 217 4.55 -21.13 -6.10
CA LEU A 217 5.01 -22.10 -5.09
C LEU A 217 6.17 -21.56 -4.25
N ASP A 218 7.15 -20.91 -4.89
CA ASP A 218 8.27 -20.30 -4.18
C ASP A 218 7.81 -19.17 -3.26
N ARG A 219 6.86 -18.34 -3.72
CA ARG A 219 6.22 -17.31 -2.88
C ARG A 219 5.53 -17.90 -1.66
N LEU A 220 4.70 -18.94 -1.86
CA LEU A 220 3.98 -19.62 -0.78
C LEU A 220 4.93 -20.28 0.22
N ARG A 221 6.00 -20.93 -0.26
CA ARG A 221 7.03 -21.54 0.59
C ARG A 221 7.71 -20.50 1.47
N ARG A 222 8.12 -19.36 0.89
CA ARG A 222 8.73 -18.23 1.64
C ARG A 222 7.76 -17.67 2.67
N ARG A 223 6.49 -17.45 2.29
CA ARG A 223 5.46 -16.96 3.21
C ARG A 223 5.25 -17.92 4.38
N ASN A 224 5.21 -19.23 4.12
CA ASN A 224 4.98 -20.25 5.14
C ASN A 224 6.17 -20.37 6.11
N THR A 225 7.40 -20.35 5.58
CA THR A 225 8.63 -20.43 6.39
C THR A 225 8.85 -19.18 7.26
N SER A 226 8.36 -18.02 6.83
CA SER A 226 8.43 -16.76 7.59
C SER A 226 7.11 -16.36 8.24
N TYR A 227 6.18 -17.30 8.44
CA TYR A 227 4.82 -17.00 8.89
C TYR A 227 4.78 -16.27 10.24
N ASP A 228 5.49 -16.78 11.23
CA ASP A 228 5.51 -16.21 12.59
C ASP A 228 6.07 -14.79 12.59
N LEU A 229 7.19 -14.56 11.89
CA LEU A 229 7.77 -13.21 11.71
C LEU A 229 6.76 -12.23 11.09
N LEU A 230 6.02 -12.66 10.07
CA LEU A 230 5.04 -11.80 9.40
C LEU A 230 3.84 -11.49 10.31
N ILE A 231 3.40 -12.44 11.15
CA ILE A 231 2.37 -12.20 12.16
C ILE A 231 2.86 -11.22 13.21
N ASP A 232 4.05 -11.46 13.79
CA ASP A 232 4.61 -10.62 14.83
C ASP A 232 4.79 -9.18 14.33
N LEU A 233 5.33 -9.02 13.12
CA LEU A 233 5.48 -7.72 12.48
C LEU A 233 4.12 -7.03 12.28
N ALA A 234 3.11 -7.74 11.77
CA ALA A 234 1.78 -7.15 11.56
C ALA A 234 1.06 -6.83 12.88
N ALA A 235 1.28 -7.61 13.93
CA ALA A 235 0.74 -7.36 15.26
C ALA A 235 1.36 -6.09 15.88
N LEU A 236 2.69 -5.95 15.81
CA LEU A 236 3.40 -4.76 16.29
C LEU A 236 3.05 -3.50 15.49
N GLU A 237 2.89 -3.62 14.16
CA GLU A 237 2.43 -2.50 13.32
C GLU A 237 1.03 -2.02 13.73
N ARG A 238 0.13 -2.97 14.05
CA ARG A 238 -1.21 -2.65 14.57
C ARG A 238 -1.14 -1.99 15.93
N GLU A 239 -0.34 -2.55 16.86
CA GLU A 239 -0.17 -1.98 18.20
C GLU A 239 0.38 -0.55 18.14
N LEU A 240 1.34 -0.29 17.25
CA LEU A 240 1.83 1.07 17.03
C LEU A 240 0.73 1.99 16.51
N ALA A 241 -0.08 1.55 15.55
CA ALA A 241 -1.20 2.35 15.05
C ALA A 241 -2.24 2.65 16.15
N VAL A 242 -2.49 1.71 17.06
CA VAL A 242 -3.34 1.95 18.25
C VAL A 242 -2.71 2.99 19.18
N ALA A 243 -1.40 2.90 19.41
CA ALA A 243 -0.67 3.85 20.24
C ALA A 243 -0.67 5.27 19.62
N GLU A 244 -0.43 5.38 18.31
CA GLU A 244 -0.49 6.64 17.57
C GLU A 244 -1.90 7.25 17.61
N LEU A 245 -2.96 6.45 17.38
CA LEU A 245 -4.34 6.93 17.53
C LEU A 245 -4.62 7.45 18.94
N THR A 246 -4.13 6.74 19.97
CA THR A 246 -4.31 7.14 21.38
C THR A 246 -3.55 8.43 21.68
N LEU A 247 -2.35 8.60 21.12
CA LEU A 247 -1.58 9.83 21.22
C LEU A 247 -2.34 11.01 20.60
N THR A 248 -2.79 10.89 19.35
CA THR A 248 -3.55 11.91 18.63
C THR A 248 -4.86 12.26 19.36
N GLU A 249 -5.54 11.28 19.97
CA GLU A 249 -6.72 11.54 20.80
C GLU A 249 -6.37 12.38 22.04
N GLY A 250 -5.27 12.07 22.72
CA GLY A 250 -4.78 12.86 23.85
C GLY A 250 -4.36 14.28 23.46
N GLU A 251 -3.70 14.44 22.31
CA GLU A 251 -3.29 15.74 21.78
C GLU A 251 -4.50 16.63 21.51
N ARG A 252 -5.56 16.05 20.91
CA ARG A 252 -6.84 16.75 20.74
C ARG A 252 -7.42 17.18 22.09
N GLU A 253 -7.43 16.31 23.10
CA GLU A 253 -7.97 16.64 24.42
C GLU A 253 -7.21 17.81 25.08
N VAL A 254 -5.87 17.84 24.97
CA VAL A 254 -5.02 18.95 25.45
C VAL A 254 -5.36 20.25 24.73
N LEU A 255 -5.47 20.24 23.39
CA LEU A 255 -5.80 21.43 22.60
C LEU A 255 -7.22 21.94 22.88
N GLU A 256 -8.20 21.05 23.02
CA GLU A 256 -9.57 21.42 23.36
C GLU A 256 -9.67 22.04 24.76
N GLU A 257 -8.90 21.53 25.74
CA GLU A 257 -8.81 22.15 27.07
C GLU A 257 -8.18 23.55 27.00
N ALA A 258 -7.11 23.71 26.23
CA ALA A 258 -6.47 25.02 26.04
C ALA A 258 -7.40 26.03 25.36
N LEU A 259 -8.10 25.60 24.31
CA LEU A 259 -9.11 26.39 23.61
C LEU A 259 -10.22 26.84 24.56
N GLN A 260 -10.73 25.93 25.39
CA GLN A 260 -11.77 26.26 26.38
C GLN A 260 -11.27 27.28 27.39
N LYS A 261 -10.07 27.11 27.95
CA LYS A 261 -9.46 28.08 28.87
C LYS A 261 -9.30 29.45 28.23
N ARG A 262 -8.88 29.49 26.95
CA ARG A 262 -8.72 30.74 26.21
C ARG A 262 -10.06 31.45 26.00
N ARG A 263 -11.11 30.72 25.60
CA ARG A 263 -12.47 31.26 25.45
C ARG A 263 -13.01 31.82 26.76
N GLU A 264 -12.81 31.11 27.87
CA GLU A 264 -13.19 31.60 29.20
C GLU A 264 -12.47 32.92 29.55
N ALA A 265 -11.17 33.01 29.27
CA ALA A 265 -10.39 34.22 29.52
C ALA A 265 -10.85 35.39 28.63
N ASP A 266 -11.00 35.16 27.33
CA ASP A 266 -11.45 36.16 26.35
C ASP A 266 -12.86 36.69 26.70
N ALA A 267 -13.76 35.82 27.16
CA ALA A 267 -15.11 36.18 27.57
C ALA A 267 -15.14 37.01 28.87
N ARG A 268 -14.31 36.65 29.86
CA ARG A 268 -14.16 37.44 31.09
C ARG A 268 -13.58 38.82 30.81
N ALA A 269 -12.55 38.90 29.96
CA ALA A 269 -11.97 40.17 29.53
C ALA A 269 -13.01 41.04 28.82
N SER A 270 -13.74 40.48 27.85
CA SER A 270 -14.83 41.17 27.15
C SER A 270 -15.93 41.68 28.07
N ARG A 271 -16.27 40.91 29.11
CA ARG A 271 -17.26 41.32 30.11
C ARG A 271 -16.76 42.51 30.92
N TRP A 272 -15.51 42.44 31.39
CA TRP A 272 -14.91 43.53 32.17
C TRP A 272 -14.80 44.82 31.35
N GLU A 273 -14.39 44.73 30.09
CA GLU A 273 -14.38 45.86 29.15
C GLU A 273 -15.78 46.47 28.96
N ALA A 274 -16.81 45.63 28.79
CA ALA A 274 -18.19 46.11 28.61
C ALA A 274 -18.76 46.78 29.89
N GLU A 275 -18.46 46.23 31.07
CA GLU A 275 -18.85 46.83 32.35
C GLU A 275 -18.12 48.17 32.59
N ALA A 276 -16.84 48.27 32.23
CA ALA A 276 -16.09 49.52 32.28
C ALA A 276 -16.68 50.56 31.30
N ALA A 277 -17.03 50.15 30.08
CA ALA A 277 -17.65 51.04 29.10
C ALA A 277 -18.99 51.62 29.59
N ILE A 278 -19.83 50.82 30.27
CA ILE A 278 -21.07 51.33 30.88
C ILE A 278 -20.78 52.48 31.86
N ALA A 279 -19.74 52.33 32.69
CA ALA A 279 -19.39 53.35 33.67
C ALA A 279 -18.96 54.68 33.02
N GLU A 280 -18.30 54.63 31.86
CA GLU A 280 -17.88 55.80 31.10
C GLU A 280 -19.03 56.46 30.31
N VAL A 281 -20.01 55.66 29.88
CA VAL A 281 -21.14 56.09 29.03
C VAL A 281 -22.28 56.74 29.85
N ALA A 282 -22.21 56.73 31.19
CA ALA A 282 -23.23 57.29 32.08
C ALA A 282 -23.56 58.79 31.86
N GLN A 283 -22.70 59.54 31.16
CA GLN A 283 -22.89 60.96 30.80
C GLN A 283 -23.23 61.18 29.31
N LEU A 284 -23.30 60.12 28.50
CA LEU A 284 -23.55 60.19 27.06
C LEU A 284 -25.07 60.18 26.75
N PRO A 285 -25.47 60.54 25.52
CA PRO A 285 -26.87 60.53 25.11
C PRO A 285 -27.53 59.15 25.33
N PRO A 286 -28.85 59.11 25.64
CA PRO A 286 -29.54 57.89 26.04
C PRO A 286 -29.49 56.76 25.00
N ALA A 287 -29.40 57.11 23.70
CA ALA A 287 -29.23 56.12 22.64
C ALA A 287 -27.89 55.36 22.73
N VAL A 288 -26.80 56.04 23.15
CA VAL A 288 -25.48 55.42 23.31
C VAL A 288 -25.44 54.58 24.59
N ALA A 289 -26.07 55.05 25.66
CA ALA A 289 -26.24 54.30 26.90
C ALA A 289 -27.00 52.98 26.68
N ALA A 290 -28.10 53.01 25.91
CA ALA A 290 -28.86 51.80 25.57
C ALA A 290 -28.01 50.75 24.82
N VAL A 291 -27.17 51.17 23.86
CA VAL A 291 -26.28 50.27 23.11
C VAL A 291 -25.20 49.67 24.03
N ALA A 292 -24.66 50.44 24.97
CA ALA A 292 -23.69 49.94 25.95
C ALA A 292 -24.32 48.91 26.90
N GLU A 293 -25.54 49.16 27.38
CA GLU A 293 -26.30 48.22 28.21
C GLU A 293 -26.61 46.90 27.47
N GLU A 294 -27.04 46.99 26.21
CA GLU A 294 -27.30 45.82 25.36
C GLU A 294 -26.01 45.03 25.11
N THR A 295 -24.91 45.70 24.80
CA THR A 295 -23.60 45.05 24.60
C THR A 295 -23.17 44.31 25.86
N ALA A 296 -23.31 44.91 27.05
CA ALA A 296 -22.98 44.24 28.30
C ALA A 296 -23.92 43.07 28.62
N ALA A 297 -25.21 43.17 28.28
CA ALA A 297 -26.16 42.07 28.40
C ALA A 297 -25.73 40.89 27.52
N LEU A 298 -25.39 41.13 26.25
CA LEU A 298 -24.88 40.11 25.33
C LEU A 298 -23.56 39.49 25.82
N LYS A 299 -22.65 40.26 26.39
CA LYS A 299 -21.40 39.72 26.97
C LYS A 299 -21.65 38.86 28.21
N ARG A 300 -22.62 39.21 29.07
CA ARG A 300 -23.05 38.36 30.19
C ARG A 300 -23.65 37.04 29.69
N GLU A 301 -24.46 37.10 28.64
CA GLU A 301 -25.01 35.90 28.01
C GLU A 301 -23.91 35.02 27.42
N LEU A 302 -22.93 35.59 26.72
CA LEU A 302 -21.78 34.85 26.17
C LEU A 302 -21.01 34.10 27.26
N VAL A 303 -20.73 34.74 28.41
CA VAL A 303 -20.09 34.06 29.56
C VAL A 303 -20.94 32.88 30.03
N SER A 304 -22.27 33.06 30.18
CA SER A 304 -23.18 31.97 30.58
C SER A 304 -23.21 30.82 29.58
N VAL A 305 -23.13 31.11 28.27
CA VAL A 305 -23.08 30.08 27.23
C VAL A 305 -21.78 29.28 27.31
N ILE A 306 -20.63 29.94 27.51
CA ILE A 306 -19.32 29.28 27.65
C ILE A 306 -19.27 28.40 28.90
N GLU A 307 -19.88 28.82 30.00
CA GLU A 307 -20.02 28.00 31.21
C GLU A 307 -20.87 26.75 30.95
N ARG A 308 -22.00 26.88 30.27
CA ARG A 308 -22.83 25.72 29.88
C ARG A 308 -22.10 24.78 28.92
N GLU A 309 -21.34 25.32 27.96
CA GLU A 309 -20.52 24.53 27.04
C GLU A 309 -19.48 23.70 27.82
N LYS A 310 -18.84 24.31 28.82
CA LYS A 310 -17.92 23.61 29.72
C LYS A 310 -18.61 22.46 30.46
N ASP A 311 -19.75 22.72 31.09
CA ASP A 311 -20.48 21.70 31.86
C ASP A 311 -20.89 20.50 30.99
N VAL A 312 -21.34 20.77 29.76
CA VAL A 312 -21.69 19.73 28.78
C VAL A 312 -20.46 18.93 28.36
N ASN A 313 -19.33 19.60 28.10
CA ASN A 313 -18.08 18.94 27.73
C ASN A 313 -17.55 18.06 28.87
N ASP A 314 -17.62 18.52 30.11
CA ASP A 314 -17.21 17.74 31.29
C ASP A 314 -18.12 16.52 31.50
N ALA A 315 -19.43 16.68 31.31
CA ALA A 315 -20.38 15.56 31.34
C ALA A 315 -20.09 14.53 30.22
N LEU A 316 -19.81 14.99 29.00
CA LEU A 316 -19.45 14.13 27.87
C LEU A 316 -18.16 13.34 28.14
N ARG A 317 -17.14 14.00 28.71
CA ARG A 317 -15.88 13.36 29.13
C ARG A 317 -16.11 12.30 30.21
N ALA A 318 -17.00 12.56 31.16
CA ALA A 318 -17.34 11.58 32.20
C ALA A 318 -18.06 10.35 31.62
N VAL A 319 -18.99 10.54 30.68
CA VAL A 319 -19.67 9.44 29.99
C VAL A 319 -18.69 8.63 29.13
N THR A 320 -17.81 9.31 28.39
CA THR A 320 -16.81 8.65 27.54
C THR A 320 -15.83 7.80 28.36
N ARG A 321 -15.38 8.30 29.52
CA ARG A 321 -14.56 7.52 30.45
C ARG A 321 -15.29 6.26 30.94
N ARG A 322 -16.54 6.39 31.40
CA ARG A 322 -17.34 5.23 31.82
C ARG A 322 -17.53 4.22 30.69
N TYR A 323 -17.73 4.67 29.46
CA TYR A 323 -17.86 3.78 28.31
C TYR A 323 -16.57 3.01 28.04
N ARG A 324 -15.39 3.67 28.11
CA ARG A 324 -14.08 3.00 27.99
C ARG A 324 -13.90 1.94 29.10
N GLU A 325 -14.18 2.30 30.35
CA GLU A 325 -14.10 1.37 31.50
C GLU A 325 -15.00 0.14 31.35
N ILE A 326 -16.20 0.29 30.77
CA ILE A 326 -17.11 -0.83 30.52
C ILE A 326 -16.58 -1.73 29.39
N ARG A 327 -15.96 -1.14 28.36
CA ARG A 327 -15.43 -1.89 27.20
C ARG A 327 -14.17 -2.70 27.55
N GLU A 328 -13.41 -2.26 28.53
CA GLU A 328 -12.17 -2.91 28.99
C GLU A 328 -12.40 -4.04 30.01
N LYS A 329 -13.62 -4.16 30.56
CA LYS A 329 -14.04 -5.25 31.44
C LYS A 329 -14.62 -6.42 30.65
#